data_AF-A0A356UKL8-F1
#
_entry.id   AF-A0A356UKL8-F1
#
_cell.length_a   1.000
_cell.length_b   1.000
_cell.length_c   1.000
_cell.angle_alpha   90.00
_cell.angle_beta   90.00
_cell.angle_gamma   90.00
#
_symmetry.space_group_name_H-M   'P 1'
#
loop_
_entity.id
_entity.type
_entity.pdbx_description
1 polymer ?
#
loop_
_entity_poly.entity_id
_entity_poly.type
_entity_poly.pdbx_seq_one_letter_code
_entity_poly.pdbx_strand_id
1 'polypeptide(L)'
;MSEYTNFEVGQKFPLPIATQADGAMFQVDANGAMFILQLSRTDVIAREAFRTGEMEFAFYEQDGLLFLLYQIDGIFKEGWGDAPLSLHNLKAELLPTEKSLQDRTMHLYLVDTTLQILLAQRDIELSDKCQAVIKKHVAAQKRKPFSDEGFRKKVQRIWAQKSPAMMRKEAAAVQHVALSIPHAPHAPQDPKKLH
;
A
#
# COMPACT_ATOMS: atom_id res chain seq x y z
N MET A 1 21.00 -8.55 -11.57
CA MET A 1 19.59 -8.77 -11.95
C MET A 1 18.82 -8.76 -10.64
N SER A 2 17.97 -7.75 -10.40
CA SER A 2 17.06 -7.77 -9.25
C SER A 2 15.95 -8.74 -9.61
N GLU A 3 15.93 -9.91 -8.97
CA GLU A 3 14.79 -10.82 -9.01
C GLU A 3 13.60 -10.07 -8.40
N TYR A 4 12.77 -9.47 -9.25
CA TYR A 4 11.45 -9.03 -8.83
C TYR A 4 10.73 -10.28 -8.32
N THR A 5 10.36 -10.28 -7.05
CA THR A 5 9.51 -11.34 -6.51
C THR A 5 8.16 -11.17 -7.21
N ASN A 6 7.92 -11.94 -8.27
CA ASN A 6 6.63 -11.95 -8.93
C ASN A 6 5.65 -12.69 -8.02
N PHE A 7 4.74 -11.93 -7.41
CA PHE A 7 3.64 -12.51 -6.65
C PHE A 7 2.52 -12.88 -7.61
N GLU A 8 1.95 -14.08 -7.43
CA GLU A 8 0.87 -14.58 -8.25
C GLU A 8 -0.41 -14.70 -7.42
N VAL A 9 -1.52 -14.22 -7.98
CA VAL A 9 -2.83 -14.29 -7.32
C VAL A 9 -3.22 -15.76 -7.12
N GLY A 10 -3.71 -16.08 -5.93
CA GLY A 10 -4.05 -17.44 -5.52
C GLY A 10 -2.89 -18.23 -4.92
N GLN A 11 -1.65 -17.73 -5.02
CA GLN A 11 -0.49 -18.35 -4.38
C GLN A 11 -0.29 -17.84 -2.95
N LYS A 12 0.48 -18.60 -2.16
CA LYS A 12 0.90 -18.17 -0.82
C LYS A 12 1.68 -16.87 -0.90
N PHE A 13 1.31 -15.91 -0.06
CA PHE A 13 2.03 -14.65 0.07
C PHE A 13 3.33 -14.91 0.85
N PRO A 14 4.51 -14.64 0.27
CA PRO A 14 5.79 -15.10 0.81
C PRO A 14 6.34 -14.21 1.92
N LEU A 15 5.75 -13.04 2.18
CA LEU A 15 6.13 -12.20 3.32
C LEU A 15 5.45 -12.72 4.59
N PRO A 16 6.20 -12.87 5.70
CA PRO A 16 5.62 -13.35 6.96
C PRO A 16 4.52 -12.39 7.43
N ILE A 17 3.29 -12.90 7.50
CA ILE A 17 2.17 -12.21 8.13
C ILE A 17 2.43 -12.25 9.65
N ALA A 18 3.14 -11.24 10.15
CA ALA A 18 3.55 -11.18 11.55
C ALA A 18 2.36 -11.06 12.52
N THR A 19 1.21 -10.59 12.03
CA THR A 19 -0.03 -10.43 12.78
C THR A 19 -1.20 -10.95 11.96
N GLN A 20 -1.91 -11.97 12.45
CA GLN A 20 -3.19 -12.43 11.88
C GLN A 20 -4.34 -11.48 12.24
N ALA A 21 -4.10 -10.18 12.12
CA ALA A 21 -5.08 -9.16 12.39
C ALA A 21 -5.41 -8.42 11.10
N ASP A 22 -6.65 -7.95 10.98
CA ASP A 22 -7.02 -7.05 9.91
C ASP A 22 -6.22 -5.75 10.05
N GLY A 23 -5.66 -5.27 8.95
CA GLY A 23 -4.83 -4.08 8.97
C GLY A 23 -4.05 -3.89 7.68
N ALA A 24 -3.23 -2.86 7.64
CA ALA A 24 -2.37 -2.59 6.51
C ALA A 24 -0.92 -2.42 6.93
N MET A 25 -0.03 -2.79 6.03
CA MET A 25 1.40 -2.57 6.14
C MET A 25 1.86 -1.67 5.01
N PHE A 26 2.62 -0.63 5.36
CA PHE A 26 3.30 0.23 4.42
C PHE A 26 4.81 0.07 4.56
N GLN A 27 5.45 -0.40 3.50
CA GLN A 27 6.86 -0.73 3.47
C GLN A 27 7.51 -0.13 2.23
N VAL A 28 8.76 0.30 2.36
CA VAL A 28 9.59 0.75 1.23
C VAL A 28 10.94 0.07 1.38
N ASP A 29 11.28 -0.78 0.43
CA ASP A 29 12.47 -1.63 0.47
C ASP A 29 13.23 -1.62 -0.87
N ALA A 30 14.18 -2.55 -1.04
CA ALA A 30 14.97 -2.67 -2.26
C ALA A 30 14.14 -2.93 -3.53
N ASN A 31 12.89 -3.40 -3.40
CA ASN A 31 11.96 -3.66 -4.50
C ASN A 31 11.00 -2.50 -4.78
N GLY A 32 10.99 -1.46 -3.95
CA GLY A 32 10.14 -0.27 -4.13
C GLY A 32 9.14 -0.07 -2.99
N ALA A 33 8.09 0.72 -3.27
CA ALA A 33 7.04 1.00 -2.31
C ALA A 33 5.93 -0.06 -2.38
N MET A 34 5.53 -0.58 -1.23
CA MET A 34 4.49 -1.60 -1.11
C MET A 34 3.45 -1.22 -0.06
N PHE A 35 2.20 -1.40 -0.43
CA PHE A 35 1.05 -1.36 0.47
C PHE A 35 0.38 -2.74 0.47
N ILE A 36 0.31 -3.35 1.65
CA ILE A 36 -0.29 -4.67 1.81
C ILE A 36 -1.49 -4.52 2.73
N LEU A 37 -2.68 -4.76 2.20
CA LEU A 37 -3.92 -4.82 2.97
C LEU A 37 -4.21 -6.27 3.34
N GLN A 38 -4.33 -6.53 4.63
CA GLN A 38 -4.55 -7.84 5.21
C GLN A 38 -5.97 -7.89 5.77
N LEU A 39 -6.79 -8.81 5.28
CA LEU A 39 -8.16 -9.02 5.73
C LEU A 39 -8.39 -10.50 6.03
N SER A 40 -8.98 -10.78 7.20
CA SER A 40 -9.40 -12.12 7.63
C SER A 40 -10.70 -12.58 6.96
N ARG A 41 -11.48 -11.62 6.46
CA ARG A 41 -12.69 -11.87 5.68
C ARG A 41 -12.71 -10.93 4.49
N THR A 42 -12.61 -11.51 3.30
CA THR A 42 -12.72 -10.78 2.03
C THR A 42 -13.82 -11.43 1.20
N ASP A 43 -14.80 -10.64 0.77
CA ASP A 43 -15.77 -11.08 -0.23
C ASP A 43 -15.35 -10.67 -1.65
N VAL A 44 -16.12 -11.13 -2.64
CA VAL A 44 -15.83 -10.81 -4.06
C VAL A 44 -15.91 -9.30 -4.31
N ILE A 45 -16.77 -8.57 -3.59
CA ILE A 45 -16.94 -7.13 -3.75
C ILE A 45 -15.66 -6.41 -3.30
N ALA A 46 -15.15 -6.73 -2.11
CA ALA A 46 -13.92 -6.16 -1.58
C ALA A 46 -12.71 -6.47 -2.48
N ARG A 47 -12.65 -7.67 -3.07
CA ARG A 47 -11.60 -8.03 -4.03
C ARG A 47 -11.65 -7.19 -5.30
N GLU A 48 -12.84 -7.04 -5.90
CA GLU A 48 -12.99 -6.23 -7.13
C GLU A 48 -12.83 -4.73 -6.87
N ALA A 49 -13.29 -4.26 -5.71
CA ALA A 49 -13.03 -2.92 -5.18
C ALA A 49 -11.52 -2.65 -5.08
N PHE A 50 -10.74 -3.59 -4.53
CA PHE A 50 -9.28 -3.43 -4.50
C PHE A 50 -8.67 -3.41 -5.91
N ARG A 51 -9.12 -4.29 -6.79
CA ARG A 51 -8.56 -4.43 -8.14
C ARG A 51 -8.84 -3.23 -9.03
N THR A 52 -10.02 -2.63 -8.92
CA THR A 52 -10.52 -1.64 -9.89
C THR A 52 -11.13 -0.40 -9.27
N GLY A 53 -11.54 -0.45 -8.01
CA GLY A 53 -12.24 0.63 -7.30
C GLY A 53 -11.43 1.92 -7.17
N GLU A 54 -12.13 2.99 -6.82
CA GLU A 54 -11.48 4.24 -6.46
C GLU A 54 -10.75 4.09 -5.11
N MET A 55 -9.57 4.72 -5.02
CA MET A 55 -8.83 4.79 -3.78
C MET A 55 -8.33 6.21 -3.55
N GLU A 56 -8.17 6.57 -2.30
CA GLU A 56 -7.43 7.74 -1.91
C GLU A 56 -6.34 7.36 -0.92
N PHE A 57 -5.11 7.76 -1.22
CA PHE A 57 -3.98 7.67 -0.34
C PHE A 57 -3.58 9.06 0.14
N ALA A 58 -3.17 9.17 1.40
CA ALA A 58 -2.62 10.41 1.93
C ALA A 58 -1.43 10.13 2.83
N PHE A 59 -0.47 11.06 2.83
CA PHE A 59 0.80 10.92 3.51
C PHE A 59 0.87 11.92 4.65
N TYR A 60 0.81 11.43 5.88
CA TYR A 60 0.82 12.26 7.09
C TYR A 60 2.17 12.15 7.81
N GLU A 61 2.72 13.30 8.20
CA GLU A 61 4.04 13.38 8.84
C GLU A 61 3.91 13.93 10.26
N GLN A 62 4.41 13.19 11.27
CA GLN A 62 4.52 13.70 12.64
C GLN A 62 5.65 13.00 13.39
N ASP A 63 6.42 13.74 14.19
CA ASP A 63 7.48 13.19 15.05
C ASP A 63 8.56 12.34 14.33
N GLY A 64 8.76 12.59 13.04
CA GLY A 64 9.67 11.83 12.17
C GLY A 64 9.10 10.49 11.68
N LEU A 65 7.81 10.23 11.95
CA LEU A 65 7.06 9.12 11.37
C LEU A 65 6.33 9.60 10.11
N LEU A 66 6.16 8.67 9.18
CA LEU A 66 5.32 8.80 8.01
C LEU A 66 4.19 7.78 8.13
N PHE A 67 2.95 8.23 8.01
CA PHE A 67 1.77 7.39 7.92
C PHE A 67 1.23 7.43 6.50
N LEU A 68 0.99 6.26 5.92
CA LEU A 68 0.15 6.11 4.75
C LEU A 68 -1.29 5.93 5.23
N LEU A 69 -2.14 6.89 4.93
CA LEU A 69 -3.58 6.83 5.13
C LEU A 69 -4.20 6.30 3.84
N TYR A 70 -5.23 5.47 3.97
CA TYR A 70 -5.92 4.89 2.83
C TYR A 70 -7.43 4.88 3.02
N GLN A 71 -8.14 5.14 1.94
CA GLN A 71 -9.57 4.91 1.79
C GLN A 71 -9.78 4.15 0.48
N ILE A 72 -10.48 3.02 0.55
CA ILE A 72 -10.76 2.18 -0.61
C ILE A 72 -12.27 1.98 -0.66
N ASP A 73 -12.89 2.54 -1.69
CA ASP A 73 -14.33 2.42 -1.87
C ASP A 73 -14.71 0.94 -2.06
N GLY A 74 -15.78 0.49 -1.41
CA GLY A 74 -16.23 -0.89 -1.44
C GLY A 74 -15.52 -1.87 -0.49
N ILE A 75 -14.47 -1.46 0.24
CA ILE A 75 -13.86 -2.28 1.31
C ILE A 75 -14.26 -1.77 2.69
N PHE A 76 -14.14 -0.46 2.92
CA PHE A 76 -14.53 0.17 4.18
C PHE A 76 -15.78 1.02 3.93
N LYS A 77 -16.88 0.69 4.63
CA LYS A 77 -18.16 1.43 4.49
C LYS A 77 -17.97 2.92 4.75
N GLU A 78 -17.19 3.26 5.78
CA GLU A 78 -16.86 4.63 6.13
C GLU A 78 -15.48 4.68 6.80
N GLY A 79 -14.76 5.78 6.59
CA GLY A 79 -13.55 6.10 7.34
C GLY A 79 -12.24 5.87 6.58
N TRP A 80 -11.16 6.10 7.32
CA TRP A 80 -9.79 6.05 6.85
C TRP A 80 -9.05 4.99 7.65
N GLY A 81 -8.28 4.15 6.95
CA GLY A 81 -7.26 3.32 7.57
C GLY A 81 -5.92 4.04 7.57
N ASP A 82 -4.99 3.57 8.40
CA ASP A 82 -3.61 4.05 8.41
C ASP A 82 -2.59 2.91 8.56
N ALA A 83 -1.39 3.15 8.05
CA ALA A 83 -0.24 2.27 8.20
C ALA A 83 1.04 3.10 8.32
N PRO A 84 1.79 3.01 9.44
CA PRO A 84 3.05 3.72 9.56
C PRO A 84 4.15 3.05 8.72
N LEU A 85 5.04 3.85 8.13
CA LEU A 85 6.20 3.37 7.37
C LEU A 85 7.10 2.53 8.28
N SER A 86 7.22 1.25 7.96
CA SER A 86 7.87 0.24 8.83
C SER A 86 9.31 -0.06 8.44
N LEU A 87 10.11 0.97 8.12
CA LEU A 87 11.50 0.80 7.65
C LEU A 87 12.43 0.16 8.71
N HIS A 88 12.17 0.40 9.99
CA HIS A 88 12.99 -0.08 11.11
C HIS A 88 13.05 -1.61 11.24
N ASN A 89 12.06 -2.33 10.69
CA ASN A 89 12.00 -3.79 10.72
C ASN A 89 12.80 -4.45 9.61
N LEU A 90 13.36 -3.67 8.66
CA LEU A 90 14.09 -4.21 7.53
C LEU A 90 15.53 -4.56 7.88
N LYS A 91 15.98 -5.71 7.39
CA LYS A 91 17.40 -6.04 7.34
C LYS A 91 18.13 -5.04 6.43
N ALA A 92 19.41 -4.77 6.73
CA ALA A 92 20.22 -3.81 5.98
C ALA A 92 20.24 -4.08 4.46
N GLU A 93 20.27 -5.36 4.06
CA GLU A 93 20.25 -5.83 2.68
C GLU A 93 18.93 -5.55 1.93
N LEU A 94 17.84 -5.37 2.66
CA LEU A 94 16.52 -5.05 2.12
C LEU A 94 16.24 -3.55 2.13
N LEU A 95 17.13 -2.71 2.69
CA LEU A 95 16.91 -1.28 2.71
C LEU A 95 16.79 -0.72 1.28
N PRO A 96 15.90 0.26 1.06
CA PRO A 96 15.67 0.83 -0.27
C PRO A 96 16.94 1.44 -0.85
N THR A 97 17.16 1.21 -2.14
CA THR A 97 18.31 1.75 -2.88
C THR A 97 17.93 3.06 -3.54
N GLU A 98 18.91 3.83 -4.03
CA GLU A 98 18.61 5.02 -4.84
C GLU A 98 17.74 4.66 -6.06
N LYS A 99 18.04 3.53 -6.70
CA LYS A 99 17.26 3.01 -7.82
C LYS A 99 15.81 2.69 -7.42
N SER A 100 15.61 1.96 -6.32
CA SER A 100 14.24 1.60 -5.90
C SER A 100 13.43 2.81 -5.42
N LEU A 101 14.10 3.84 -4.89
CA LEU A 101 13.45 5.11 -4.57
C LEU A 101 13.14 5.96 -5.81
N GLN A 102 13.77 5.71 -6.96
CA GLN A 102 13.41 6.39 -8.22
C GLN A 102 12.17 5.79 -8.86
N ASP A 103 11.87 4.52 -8.58
CA ASP A 103 10.63 3.90 -9.02
C ASP A 103 9.43 4.58 -8.33
N ARG A 104 8.50 5.07 -9.15
CA ARG A 104 7.27 5.74 -8.70
C ARG A 104 6.12 4.75 -8.55
N THR A 105 6.33 3.49 -8.88
CA THR A 105 5.33 2.44 -8.73
C THR A 105 5.16 2.10 -7.24
N MET A 106 3.93 2.17 -6.76
CA MET A 106 3.54 1.58 -5.48
C MET A 106 2.73 0.32 -5.78
N HIS A 107 3.25 -0.82 -5.34
CA HIS A 107 2.62 -2.11 -5.50
C HIS A 107 1.60 -2.32 -4.37
N LEU A 108 0.35 -2.59 -4.73
CA LEU A 108 -0.75 -2.83 -3.81
C LEU A 108 -1.08 -4.32 -3.80
N TYR A 109 -1.13 -4.92 -2.63
CA TYR A 109 -1.47 -6.33 -2.45
C TYR A 109 -2.62 -6.49 -1.46
N LEU A 110 -3.63 -7.27 -1.83
CA LEU A 110 -4.69 -7.71 -0.93
C LEU A 110 -4.43 -9.16 -0.54
N VAL A 111 -4.32 -9.42 0.76
CA VAL A 111 -3.92 -10.73 1.30
C VAL A 111 -5.00 -11.25 2.24
N ASP A 112 -5.36 -12.52 2.06
CA ASP A 112 -6.19 -13.25 3.00
C ASP A 112 -5.32 -13.72 4.18
N THR A 113 -5.65 -13.31 5.41
CA THR A 113 -4.83 -13.68 6.59
C THR A 113 -5.09 -15.11 7.08
N THR A 114 -6.21 -15.72 6.71
CA THR A 114 -6.59 -17.09 7.09
C THR A 114 -5.86 -18.12 6.22
N LEU A 115 -5.91 -17.93 4.91
CA LEU A 115 -5.30 -18.82 3.92
C LEU A 115 -3.86 -18.43 3.59
N GLN A 116 -3.44 -17.21 3.96
CA GLN A 116 -2.15 -16.62 3.63
C GLN A 116 -1.90 -16.54 2.13
N ILE A 117 -2.94 -16.26 1.34
CA ILE A 117 -2.85 -16.16 -0.12
C ILE A 117 -3.01 -14.72 -0.60
N LEU A 118 -2.39 -14.42 -1.73
CA LEU A 118 -2.62 -13.17 -2.45
C LEU A 118 -3.99 -13.24 -3.15
N LEU A 119 -4.90 -12.35 -2.80
CA LEU A 119 -6.26 -12.28 -3.37
C LEU A 119 -6.35 -11.35 -4.58
N ALA A 120 -5.62 -10.24 -4.56
CA ALA A 120 -5.56 -9.28 -5.65
C ALA A 120 -4.26 -8.47 -5.58
N GLN A 121 -3.83 -7.98 -6.73
CA GLN A 121 -2.74 -7.01 -6.82
C GLN A 121 -3.11 -5.88 -7.79
N ARG A 122 -2.54 -4.70 -7.54
CA ARG A 122 -2.71 -3.51 -8.38
C ARG A 122 -1.47 -2.65 -8.25
N ASP A 123 -1.00 -2.12 -9.36
CA ASP A 123 0.06 -1.12 -9.36
C ASP A 123 -0.54 0.26 -9.55
N ILE A 124 0.01 1.25 -8.85
CA ILE A 124 -0.29 2.66 -9.07
C ILE A 124 0.99 3.45 -9.24
N GLU A 125 0.95 4.50 -10.05
CA GLU A 125 2.04 5.45 -10.14
C GLU A 125 1.81 6.59 -9.14
N LEU A 126 2.73 6.75 -8.18
CA LEU A 126 2.72 7.84 -7.21
C LEU A 126 3.04 9.16 -7.88
N SER A 127 2.36 10.24 -7.48
CA SER A 127 2.74 11.61 -7.86
C SER A 127 4.12 12.00 -7.33
N ASP A 128 4.75 13.00 -7.95
CA ASP A 128 6.05 13.54 -7.49
C ASP A 128 6.01 14.02 -6.05
N LYS A 129 4.87 14.59 -5.61
CA LYS A 129 4.68 15.07 -4.25
C LYS A 129 4.70 13.92 -3.24
N CYS A 130 3.98 12.83 -3.53
CA CYS A 130 3.97 11.62 -2.71
C CYS A 130 5.37 10.99 -2.66
N GLN A 131 6.03 10.88 -3.81
CA GLN A 131 7.38 10.32 -3.90
C GLN A 131 8.39 11.12 -3.09
N ALA A 132 8.32 12.46 -3.14
CA ALA A 132 9.20 13.34 -2.38
C ALA A 132 9.05 13.14 -0.85
N VAL A 133 7.82 12.99 -0.36
CA VAL A 133 7.56 12.72 1.06
C VAL A 133 8.15 11.38 1.48
N ILE A 134 7.94 10.31 0.70
CA ILE A 134 8.52 8.99 0.98
C ILE A 134 10.05 9.06 1.03
N LYS A 135 10.69 9.64 0.01
CA LYS A 135 12.15 9.78 -0.08
C LYS A 135 12.73 10.52 1.13
N LYS A 136 12.09 11.64 1.52
CA LYS A 136 12.49 12.44 2.69
C LYS A 136 12.50 11.60 3.96
N HIS A 137 11.45 10.82 4.21
CA HIS A 137 11.33 9.99 5.42
C HIS A 137 12.26 8.79 5.41
N VAL A 138 12.41 8.11 4.27
CA VAL A 138 13.38 7.02 4.11
C VAL A 138 14.79 7.52 4.40
N ALA A 139 15.19 8.67 3.83
CA ALA A 139 16.52 9.24 4.08
C ALA A 139 16.73 9.61 5.56
N ALA A 140 15.72 10.19 6.20
CA ALA A 140 15.77 10.55 7.62
C ALA A 140 15.91 9.31 8.52
N GLN A 141 15.12 8.27 8.27
CA GLN A 141 15.14 7.03 9.05
C GLN A 141 16.41 6.20 8.78
N LYS A 142 16.98 6.24 7.57
CA LYS A 142 18.30 5.65 7.30
C LYS A 142 19.42 6.30 8.11
N ARG A 143 19.38 7.63 8.26
CA ARG A 143 20.38 8.38 9.04
C ARG A 143 20.20 8.19 10.55
N LYS A 144 18.96 8.08 11.00
CA LYS A 144 18.62 7.89 12.42
C LYS A 144 17.52 6.83 12.54
N PRO A 145 17.89 5.54 12.52
CA PRO A 145 16.93 4.45 12.64
C PRO A 145 16.16 4.53 13.95
N PHE A 146 14.89 4.12 13.91
CA PHE A 146 14.13 3.90 15.13
C PHE A 146 14.52 2.56 15.75
N SER A 147 14.51 2.48 17.08
CA SER A 147 14.34 1.20 17.77
C SER A 147 12.86 0.80 17.72
N ASP A 148 12.57 -0.50 17.75
CA ASP A 148 11.20 -1.03 17.73
C ASP A 148 10.33 -0.43 18.84
N GLU A 149 10.89 -0.34 20.05
CA GLU A 149 10.19 0.27 21.19
C GLU A 149 9.94 1.77 20.96
N GLY A 150 10.95 2.50 20.46
CA GLY A 150 10.84 3.93 20.18
C GLY A 150 9.81 4.23 19.09
N PHE A 151 9.78 3.41 18.04
CA PHE A 151 8.78 3.48 16.98
C PHE A 151 7.38 3.24 17.55
N ARG A 152 7.17 2.11 18.25
CA ARG A 152 5.87 1.73 18.82
C ARG A 152 5.32 2.81 19.76
N LYS A 153 6.15 3.35 20.67
CA LYS A 153 5.72 4.42 21.60
C LYS A 153 5.30 5.68 20.86
N LYS A 154 6.03 6.09 19.82
CA LYS A 154 5.68 7.28 19.03
C LYS A 154 4.38 7.08 18.26
N VAL A 155 4.21 5.93 17.60
CA VAL A 155 2.99 5.59 16.87
C VAL A 155 1.78 5.58 17.81
N GLN A 156 1.87 4.87 18.94
CA GLN A 156 0.79 4.81 19.94
C GLN A 156 0.40 6.20 20.47
N ARG A 157 1.38 7.07 20.71
CA ARG A 157 1.13 8.45 21.15
C ARG A 157 0.34 9.25 20.12
N ILE A 158 0.62 9.07 18.83
CA ILE A 158 -0.11 9.75 17.74
C ILE A 158 -1.53 9.20 17.65
N TRP A 159 -1.72 7.88 17.67
CA TRP A 159 -3.05 7.26 17.66
C TRP A 159 -3.91 7.63 18.86
N ALA A 160 -3.31 7.88 20.03
CA ALA A 160 -4.05 8.38 21.20
C ALA A 160 -4.62 9.80 21.02
N GLN A 161 -4.14 10.56 20.02
CA GLN A 161 -4.48 11.97 19.83
C GLN A 161 -5.21 12.25 18.52
N LYS A 162 -5.00 11.42 17.50
CA LYS A 162 -5.49 11.67 16.13
C LYS A 162 -6.10 10.42 15.55
N SER A 163 -7.33 10.56 15.05
CA SER A 163 -7.91 9.56 14.14
C SER A 163 -7.27 9.68 12.74
N PRO A 164 -7.31 8.62 11.92
CA PRO A 164 -6.85 8.69 10.53
C PRO A 164 -7.54 9.81 9.73
N ALA A 165 -8.83 10.06 9.98
CA ALA A 165 -9.56 11.16 9.35
C ALA A 165 -9.03 12.55 9.77
N MET A 166 -8.54 12.71 11.01
CA MET A 166 -7.86 13.95 11.43
C MET A 166 -6.49 14.07 10.74
N MET A 167 -5.70 12.99 10.72
CA MET A 167 -4.42 12.97 10.03
C MET A 167 -4.57 13.33 8.54
N ARG A 168 -5.65 12.85 7.90
CA ARG A 168 -5.95 13.14 6.50
C ARG A 168 -6.11 14.63 6.22
N LYS A 169 -6.73 15.40 7.12
CA LYS A 169 -6.90 16.85 6.97
C LYS A 169 -5.58 17.61 7.00
N GLU A 170 -4.57 17.03 7.64
CA GLU A 170 -3.24 17.60 7.83
C GLU A 170 -2.18 16.93 6.95
N ALA A 171 -2.59 16.08 5.99
CA ALA A 171 -1.67 15.31 5.17
C ALA A 171 -0.79 16.20 4.29
N ALA A 172 0.50 15.88 4.23
CA ALA A 172 1.49 16.59 3.42
C ALA A 172 1.27 16.36 1.92
N ALA A 173 0.85 15.15 1.53
CA ALA A 173 0.55 14.79 0.16
C ALA A 173 -0.69 13.89 0.08
N VAL A 174 -1.41 13.96 -1.04
CA VAL A 174 -2.61 13.17 -1.32
C VAL A 174 -2.50 12.65 -2.74
N GLN A 175 -2.89 11.40 -2.94
CA GLN A 175 -2.98 10.72 -4.22
C GLN A 175 -4.39 10.16 -4.37
N HIS A 176 -5.11 10.62 -5.38
CA HIS A 176 -6.33 9.96 -5.81
C HIS A 176 -5.99 8.90 -6.87
N VAL A 177 -6.61 7.73 -6.76
CA VAL A 177 -6.48 6.63 -7.69
C VAL A 177 -7.86 6.42 -8.30
N ALA A 178 -7.98 6.78 -9.57
CA ALA A 178 -9.23 6.67 -10.29
C ALA A 178 -9.64 5.20 -10.46
N LEU A 179 -10.94 5.01 -10.69
CA LEU A 179 -11.51 3.74 -11.08
C LEU A 179 -10.81 3.19 -12.34
N SER A 180 -10.34 1.95 -12.27
CA SER A 180 -9.65 1.26 -13.36
C SER A 180 -10.50 0.06 -13.81
N ILE A 181 -11.55 0.33 -14.57
CA ILE A 181 -12.32 -0.74 -15.23
C ILE A 181 -11.56 -1.13 -16.50
N PRO A 182 -11.14 -2.40 -16.67
CA PRO A 182 -10.64 -2.86 -17.96
C PRO A 182 -11.74 -2.62 -19.01
N HIS A 183 -11.39 -2.01 -20.15
CA HIS A 183 -12.33 -1.91 -21.26
C HIS A 183 -12.87 -3.30 -21.58
N ALA A 184 -14.19 -3.41 -21.75
CA ALA A 184 -14.81 -4.67 -22.18
C ALA A 184 -14.06 -5.16 -23.42
N PRO A 185 -13.73 -6.47 -23.51
CA PRO A 185 -13.11 -7.01 -24.71
C PRO A 185 -13.99 -6.61 -25.90
N HIS A 186 -13.39 -6.03 -26.95
CA HIS A 186 -14.10 -5.72 -28.18
C HIS A 186 -14.87 -6.97 -28.60
N ALA A 187 -16.20 -6.90 -28.60
CA ALA A 187 -17.02 -7.96 -29.16
C ALA A 187 -16.54 -8.18 -30.61
N PRO A 188 -16.26 -9.43 -31.03
CA PRO A 188 -15.93 -9.68 -32.41
C PRO A 188 -17.06 -9.14 -33.28
N GLN A 189 -16.71 -8.31 -34.26
CA GLN A 189 -17.64 -7.89 -35.30
C GLN A 189 -17.95 -9.12 -36.15
N ASP A 190 -19.06 -9.80 -35.84
CA ASP A 190 -19.61 -10.90 -36.63
C ASP A 190 -20.74 -10.40 -37.55
N PRO A 191 -21.06 -11.10 -38.66
CA PRO A 191 -20.19 -11.64 -39.70
C PRO A 191 -20.53 -10.97 -41.04
N LYS A 192 -19.65 -11.09 -42.04
CA LYS A 192 -19.97 -10.72 -43.43
C LYS A 192 -21.25 -11.43 -43.87
N LYS A 193 -22.32 -10.67 -44.13
CA LYS A 193 -23.41 -11.09 -45.00
C LYS A 193 -22.81 -11.27 -46.41
N LEU A 194 -22.69 -12.52 -46.87
CA LEU A 194 -22.64 -12.77 -48.31
C LEU A 194 -24.03 -13.24 -48.75
N HIS A 195 -24.57 -12.49 -49.70
CA HIS A 195 -25.74 -12.77 -50.50
C HIS A 195 -25.48 -13.91 -51.48
#